data_AF-A0A2N1QTJ1-F1
#
_entry.id   AF-A0A2N1QTJ1-F1
#
_cell.length_a   1.000
_cell.length_b   1.000
_cell.length_c   1.000
_cell.angle_alpha   90.00
_cell.angle_beta   90.00
_cell.angle_gamma   90.00
#
_symmetry.space_group_name_H-M   'P 1'
#
loop_
_entity.id
_entity.type
_entity.pdbx_description
1 polymer ?
#
loop_
_entity_poly.entity_id
_entity_poly.type
_entity_poly.pdbx_seq_one_letter_code
_entity_poly.pdbx_strand_id
1 'polypeptide(L)'
;MDKLEKFWRDAPGGFTVCSETRVTKNMVLNAIIDGAKDLEMLKAAIPLCSDDTCASNNPSGEGCSENARVLLSIYAPVYEFMKEGHSHDHEHDKGCGNKPSASCGSCKLCQ
;
A
#
# COMPACT_ATOMS: atom_id res chain seq x y z
N MET A 1 18.91 -1.38 4.63
CA MET A 1 17.53 -1.90 4.63
C MET A 1 17.35 -2.68 5.91
N ASP A 2 16.32 -2.34 6.70
CA ASP A 2 16.01 -3.05 7.94
C ASP A 2 15.69 -4.53 7.63
N LYS A 3 16.04 -5.46 8.52
CA LYS A 3 15.69 -6.89 8.38
C LYS A 3 14.18 -7.08 8.28
N LEU A 4 13.42 -6.32 9.07
CA LEU A 4 11.96 -6.37 9.10
C LEU A 4 11.37 -5.78 7.81
N GLU A 5 11.96 -4.72 7.28
CA GLU A 5 11.56 -4.14 5.99
C GLU A 5 11.77 -5.14 4.85
N LYS A 6 12.95 -5.78 4.79
CA LYS A 6 13.22 -6.80 3.78
C LYS A 6 12.23 -7.97 3.89
N PHE A 7 12.00 -8.46 5.11
CA PHE A 7 11.02 -9.51 5.38
C PHE A 7 9.64 -9.15 4.82
N TRP A 8 9.15 -7.95 5.10
CA TRP A 8 7.84 -7.51 4.65
C TRP A 8 7.77 -7.25 3.14
N ARG A 9 8.86 -6.86 2.50
CA ARG A 9 8.94 -6.78 1.03
C ARG A 9 8.81 -8.16 0.38
N ASP A 10 9.54 -9.14 0.91
CA ASP A 10 9.62 -10.51 0.37
C ASP A 10 8.39 -11.36 0.72
N ALA A 11 7.67 -11.03 1.80
CA ALA A 11 6.50 -11.79 2.25
C ALA A 11 5.33 -11.75 1.24
N PRO A 12 4.63 -12.87 0.99
CA PRO A 12 3.47 -12.90 0.10
C PRO A 12 2.28 -12.14 0.68
N GLY A 13 1.31 -11.77 -0.17
CA GLY A 13 0.14 -10.99 0.24
C GLY A 13 -0.74 -11.65 1.32
N GLY A 14 -0.83 -12.99 1.32
CA GLY A 14 -1.58 -13.74 2.35
C GLY A 14 -0.85 -13.90 3.68
N PHE A 15 0.37 -13.35 3.82
CA PHE A 15 1.18 -13.56 5.00
C PHE A 15 0.62 -12.79 6.21
N THR A 16 0.61 -13.43 7.37
CA THR A 16 -0.02 -12.90 8.59
C THR A 16 0.79 -11.77 9.20
N VAL A 17 0.18 -10.58 9.29
CA VAL A 17 0.70 -9.38 9.97
C VAL A 17 0.35 -9.40 11.46
N CYS A 18 -0.82 -9.93 11.78
CA CYS A 18 -1.27 -10.11 13.15
C CYS A 18 -1.92 -11.46 13.37
N SER A 19 -1.28 -12.29 14.18
CA SER A 19 -1.73 -13.65 14.50
C SER A 19 -3.08 -13.67 15.22
N GLU A 20 -3.27 -12.81 16.22
CA GLU A 20 -4.49 -12.74 17.04
C GLU A 20 -5.73 -12.37 16.23
N THR A 21 -5.62 -11.36 15.38
CA THR A 21 -6.75 -10.84 14.58
C THR A 21 -6.80 -11.44 13.18
N ARG A 22 -5.81 -12.26 12.81
CA ARG A 22 -5.58 -12.85 11.48
C ARG A 22 -5.49 -11.83 10.35
N VAL A 23 -5.10 -10.60 10.66
CA VAL A 23 -4.81 -9.59 9.63
C VAL A 23 -3.64 -10.07 8.78
N THR A 24 -3.81 -10.00 7.46
CA THR A 24 -2.80 -10.36 6.45
C THR A 24 -2.17 -9.12 5.82
N LYS A 25 -1.04 -9.30 5.15
CA LYS A 25 -0.37 -8.23 4.39
C LYS A 25 -1.33 -7.58 3.39
N ASN A 26 -2.13 -8.35 2.65
CA ASN A 26 -3.10 -7.82 1.70
C ASN A 26 -4.16 -6.93 2.36
N MET A 27 -4.62 -7.28 3.56
CA MET A 27 -5.57 -6.42 4.29
C MET A 27 -4.94 -5.07 4.63
N VAL A 28 -3.68 -5.05 5.05
CA VAL A 28 -2.94 -3.80 5.31
C VAL A 28 -2.74 -3.01 4.02
N LEU A 29 -2.31 -3.68 2.94
CA LEU A 29 -2.09 -3.01 1.64
C LEU A 29 -3.38 -2.41 1.08
N ASN A 30 -4.51 -3.11 1.19
CA ASN A 30 -5.81 -2.59 0.79
C ASN A 30 -6.20 -1.37 1.62
N ALA A 31 -6.00 -1.39 2.94
CA ALA A 31 -6.26 -0.22 3.76
C ALA A 31 -5.38 0.99 3.38
N ILE A 32 -4.12 0.76 2.99
CA ILE A 32 -3.24 1.82 2.46
C ILE A 32 -3.77 2.35 1.12
N ILE A 33 -4.18 1.47 0.21
CA ILE A 33 -4.81 1.84 -1.08
C ILE A 33 -6.07 2.70 -0.84
N ASP A 34 -6.88 2.33 0.16
CA ASP A 34 -8.09 3.04 0.55
C ASP A 34 -7.81 4.37 1.28
N GLY A 35 -6.53 4.66 1.56
CA GLY A 35 -6.07 5.96 2.04
C GLY A 35 -5.58 6.00 3.48
N ALA A 36 -5.33 4.86 4.13
CA ALA A 36 -4.66 4.84 5.44
C ALA A 36 -3.20 5.29 5.32
N LYS A 37 -2.87 6.42 5.94
CA LYS A 37 -1.53 7.05 5.87
C LYS A 37 -0.68 6.87 7.12
N ASP A 38 -1.31 6.47 8.22
CA ASP A 38 -0.65 6.27 9.50
C ASP A 38 -1.25 5.07 10.26
N LEU A 39 -0.64 4.74 11.39
CA LEU A 39 -1.05 3.60 12.20
C LEU A 39 -2.44 3.80 12.82
N GLU A 40 -2.85 5.03 13.13
CA GLU A 40 -4.17 5.29 13.70
C GLU A 40 -5.27 4.99 12.67
N MET A 41 -5.09 5.45 11.44
CA MET A 41 -5.99 5.15 10.33
C MET A 41 -6.03 3.65 10.03
N LEU A 42 -4.88 2.96 10.07
CA LEU A 42 -4.88 1.50 9.92
C LEU A 42 -5.66 0.81 11.03
N LYS A 43 -5.47 1.22 12.30
CA LYS A 43 -6.21 0.63 13.43
C LYS A 43 -7.71 0.90 13.35
N ALA A 44 -8.13 2.00 12.72
CA ALA A 44 -9.53 2.27 12.44
C ALA A 44 -10.09 1.38 11.31
N ALA A 45 -9.28 0.99 10.33
CA ALA A 45 -9.69 0.19 9.18
C ALA A 45 -9.60 -1.33 9.40
N ILE A 46 -8.61 -1.79 10.15
CA ILE A 46 -8.31 -3.21 10.37
C ILE A 46 -8.02 -3.49 11.85
N PRO A 47 -8.49 -4.63 12.38
CA PRO A 47 -8.27 -4.97 13.78
C PRO A 47 -6.80 -5.36 14.01
N LEU A 48 -6.06 -4.55 14.77
CA LEU A 48 -4.72 -4.88 15.26
C LEU A 48 -4.73 -4.97 16.79
N CYS A 49 -3.92 -5.84 17.37
CA CYS A 49 -3.69 -5.82 18.83
C CYS A 49 -3.16 -4.44 19.27
N SER A 50 -3.61 -4.02 20.44
CA SER A 50 -3.25 -2.74 21.05
C SER A 50 -1.91 -2.79 21.79
N ASP A 51 -1.48 -3.99 22.18
CA ASP A 51 -0.35 -4.28 23.06
C ASP A 51 0.65 -5.25 22.39
N ASP A 52 1.90 -5.26 22.88
CA ASP A 52 2.98 -6.09 22.31
C ASP A 52 2.85 -7.58 22.67
N THR A 53 1.81 -7.99 23.39
CA THR A 53 1.56 -9.39 23.75
C THR A 53 1.38 -10.29 22.53
N CYS A 54 0.97 -9.74 21.39
CA CYS A 54 0.86 -10.43 20.10
C CYS A 54 2.21 -10.64 19.39
N ALA A 55 3.32 -10.06 19.85
CA ALA A 55 4.61 -10.14 19.17
C ALA A 55 5.17 -11.57 19.08
N SER A 56 5.02 -12.36 20.15
CA SER A 56 5.57 -13.73 20.24
C SER A 56 4.92 -14.71 19.27
N ASN A 57 3.70 -14.44 18.82
CA ASN A 57 2.94 -15.31 17.92
C ASN A 57 3.04 -14.87 16.45
N ASN A 58 3.64 -13.72 16.18
CA ASN A 58 3.78 -13.22 14.81
C ASN A 58 4.99 -13.86 14.10
N PRO A 59 4.87 -14.27 12.83
CA PRO A 59 5.96 -14.92 12.11
C PRO A 59 7.19 -14.03 11.89
N SER A 60 7.04 -12.70 11.97
CA SER A 60 8.14 -11.74 11.93
C SER A 60 8.94 -11.66 13.23
N GLY A 61 8.38 -12.18 14.34
CA GLY A 61 8.90 -11.98 15.70
C GLY A 61 8.57 -10.62 16.33
N GLU A 62 7.80 -9.79 15.63
CA GLU A 62 7.53 -8.39 15.99
C GLU A 62 6.03 -8.14 16.24
N GLY A 63 5.70 -7.12 17.01
CA GLY A 63 4.31 -6.74 17.32
C GLY A 63 3.51 -6.34 16.08
N CYS A 64 2.17 -6.52 16.11
CA CYS A 64 1.34 -6.23 14.93
C CYS A 64 1.38 -4.76 14.52
N SER A 65 1.48 -3.85 15.50
CA SER A 65 1.63 -2.41 15.23
C SER A 65 2.96 -2.11 14.53
N GLU A 66 4.04 -2.80 14.92
CA GLU A 66 5.35 -2.61 14.31
C GLU A 66 5.39 -3.15 12.88
N ASN A 67 4.83 -4.35 12.66
CA ASN A 67 4.63 -4.90 11.33
C ASN A 67 3.83 -3.96 10.42
N ALA A 68 2.73 -3.40 10.93
CA ALA A 68 1.88 -2.47 10.19
C ALA A 68 2.61 -1.15 9.86
N ARG A 69 3.43 -0.61 10.78
CA ARG A 69 4.25 0.58 10.54
C ARG A 69 5.27 0.36 9.43
N VAL A 70 5.93 -0.79 9.40
CA VAL A 70 6.89 -1.12 8.34
C VAL A 70 6.18 -1.26 6.99
N LEU A 71 5.01 -1.88 6.94
CA LEU A 71 4.22 -1.93 5.71
C LEU A 71 3.79 -0.53 5.24
N LEU A 72 3.36 0.35 6.14
CA LEU A 72 3.09 1.75 5.82
C LEU A 72 4.32 2.46 5.23
N SER A 73 5.48 2.35 5.88
CA SER A 73 6.69 3.05 5.43
C SER A 73 7.19 2.56 4.07
N ILE A 74 6.96 1.27 3.75
CA ILE A 74 7.31 0.71 2.45
C ILE A 74 6.33 1.17 1.37
N TYR A 75 5.02 1.07 1.63
CA TYR A 75 4.01 1.08 0.58
C TYR A 75 3.21 2.37 0.47
N ALA A 76 3.01 3.12 1.57
CA ALA A 76 2.24 4.36 1.52
C ALA A 76 2.83 5.37 0.51
N PRO A 77 4.16 5.64 0.48
CA PRO A 77 4.74 6.56 -0.49
C PRO A 77 4.59 6.08 -1.94
N VAL A 78 4.63 4.75 -2.15
CA VAL A 78 4.48 4.15 -3.48
C VAL A 78 3.05 4.34 -3.99
N TYR A 79 2.05 4.11 -3.12
CA TYR A 79 0.65 4.31 -3.48
C TYR A 79 0.28 5.79 -3.64
N GLU A 80 0.83 6.68 -2.81
CA GLU A 80 0.65 8.12 -2.99
C GLU A 80 1.22 8.59 -4.33
N PHE A 81 2.44 8.17 -4.68
CA PHE A 81 3.03 8.49 -5.99
C PHE A 81 2.19 7.97 -7.17
N MET A 82 1.68 6.73 -7.08
CA MET A 82 0.81 6.17 -8.13
C MET A 82 -0.50 6.95 -8.24
N LYS A 83 -1.11 7.34 -7.11
CA LYS A 83 -2.33 8.15 -7.09
C LYS A 83 -2.12 9.53 -7.70
N GLU A 84 -1.00 10.18 -7.37
CA GLU A 84 -0.62 11.49 -7.93
C GLU A 84 -0.37 11.43 -9.44
N GLY A 85 0.25 10.34 -9.93
CA GLY A 85 0.40 10.08 -11.36
C GLY A 85 -0.94 9.90 -12.11
N HIS A 86 -2.02 9.60 -11.40
CA HIS A 86 -3.39 9.55 -11.94
C HIS A 86 -4.21 10.83 -11.69
N SER A 87 -3.73 11.73 -10.83
CA SER A 87 -4.37 13.01 -10.52
C SER A 87 -3.71 14.20 -11.21
N HIS A 88 -2.85 13.96 -12.21
CA HIS A 88 -2.75 14.94 -13.28
C HIS A 88 -4.11 14.97 -13.97
N ASP A 89 -4.98 15.82 -13.43
CA ASP A 89 -5.99 16.52 -14.18
C ASP A 89 -5.31 16.95 -15.47
N HIS A 90 -5.54 16.17 -16.54
CA HIS A 90 -5.62 16.80 -17.82
C HIS A 90 -6.71 17.84 -17.63
N GLU A 91 -6.30 19.10 -17.45
CA GLU A 91 -7.12 20.20 -17.91
C GLU A 91 -7.68 19.70 -19.24
N HIS A 92 -9.00 19.55 -19.29
CA HIS A 92 -9.74 19.42 -20.52
C HIS A 92 -9.51 20.72 -21.29
N ASP A 93 -8.28 20.93 -21.75
CA ASP A 93 -7.99 21.90 -22.76
C ASP A 93 -8.81 21.45 -23.95
N LYS A 94 -9.71 22.33 -24.39
CA LYS A 94 -10.68 22.08 -25.43
C LYS A 94 -9.93 21.91 -26.75
N GLY A 95 -9.35 20.73 -26.98
CA GLY A 95 -8.41 20.51 -28.08
C GLY A 95 -8.49 19.16 -28.78
N CYS A 96 -9.22 18.17 -28.24
CA CYS A 96 -9.29 16.82 -28.82
C CYS A 96 -10.68 16.39 -29.28
N GLY A 97 -11.60 17.34 -29.51
CA GLY A 97 -12.97 17.02 -29.93
C GLY A 97 -13.14 16.51 -31.36
N ASN A 98 -12.09 16.43 -32.19
CA ASN A 98 -12.26 16.16 -33.63
C ASN A 98 -11.03 15.58 -34.36
N LYS A 99 -10.20 14.73 -33.74
CA LYS A 99 -9.10 14.06 -34.48
C LYS A 99 -9.29 12.54 -34.51
N PRO A 100 -9.23 11.91 -35.70
CA PRO A 100 -9.39 10.47 -35.85
C PRO A 100 -8.28 9.72 -35.10
N SER A 101 -8.64 8.56 -34.58
CA SER A 101 -7.96 7.67 -33.62
C SER A 101 -6.60 7.11 -34.04
N ALA A 102 -5.86 7.75 -34.95
CA ALA A 102 -4.65 7.20 -35.57
C ALA A 102 -3.32 7.76 -35.04
N SER A 103 -3.30 8.57 -33.96
CA SER A 103 -2.06 9.25 -33.52
C SER A 103 -1.76 9.15 -32.02
N CYS A 104 -1.95 7.99 -31.39
CA CYS A 104 -1.39 7.69 -30.06
C CYS A 104 0.07 7.17 -30.14
N GLY A 105 0.86 7.64 -31.11
CA GLY A 105 2.22 7.14 -31.39
C GLY A 105 3.34 7.62 -30.47
N SER A 106 3.05 8.24 -29.31
CA SER A 106 4.08 8.80 -28.43
C SER A 106 3.93 8.44 -26.95
N CYS A 107 3.09 7.45 -26.62
CA CYS A 107 3.14 6.85 -25.28
C CYS A 107 4.38 5.95 -25.18
N LYS A 108 5.37 6.35 -24.39
CA LYS A 108 6.65 5.64 -24.19
C LYS A 108 6.52 4.27 -23.48
N LEU A 109 5.30 3.75 -23.34
CA LEU A 109 4.94 2.47 -22.73
C LEU A 109 4.26 1.50 -23.71
N CYS A 110 4.15 1.85 -24.99
CA CYS A 110 3.82 0.90 -26.05
C CYS A 110 5.08 0.67 -26.90
N GLN A 111 5.83 -0.38 -26.60
CA GLN A 111 6.73 -1.00 -27.57
C GLN A 111 6.02 -2.19 -28.21
#